data_AF-A0A2V7I0K7-F1
#
_entry.id   AF-A0A2V7I0K7-F1
#
_cell.length_a   1.000
_cell.length_b   1.000
_cell.length_c   1.000
_cell.angle_alpha   90.00
_cell.angle_beta   90.00
_cell.angle_gamma   90.00
#
_symmetry.space_group_name_H-M   'P 1'
#
loop_
_entity.id
_entity.type
_entity.pdbx_description
1 polymer ?
#
loop_
_entity_poly.entity_id
_entity_poly.type
_entity_poly.pdbx_seq_one_letter_code
_entity_poly.pdbx_strand_id
1 'polypeptide(L)' 'MSVALTRAAATRLLAERLTGEVVVSNLGQASLDLQQIADRPLNCYTYGAMGQCSSIALGIALARPDVRVVCLDGDGS' A
#
# COMPACT_ATOMS: atom_id res chain seq x y z
N MET A 1 -2.60 -25.33 14.68
CA MET A 1 -3.20 -24.01 15.00
C MET A 1 -2.99 -23.09 13.81
N SER A 2 -4.07 -22.55 13.24
CA SER A 2 -3.96 -21.46 12.27
C SER A 2 -3.46 -20.21 13.01
N VAL A 3 -2.30 -19.68 12.62
CA VAL A 3 -1.83 -18.39 13.14
C VAL A 3 -2.74 -17.30 12.55
N ALA A 4 -3.21 -16.38 13.38
CA ALA A 4 -4.02 -15.25 12.91
C ALA A 4 -3.17 -14.36 11.99
N LEU A 5 -3.69 -14.04 10.80
CA LEU A 5 -3.02 -13.13 9.86
C LEU A 5 -3.07 -11.72 10.45
N THR A 6 -1.93 -11.22 10.92
CA THR A 6 -1.80 -9.84 11.37
C THR A 6 -1.63 -8.90 10.17
N ARG A 7 -1.94 -7.61 10.35
CA ARG A 7 -1.68 -6.58 9.33
C ARG A 7 -0.22 -6.61 8.86
N ALA A 8 0.75 -6.67 9.77
CA ALA A 8 2.17 -6.71 9.41
C ALA A 8 2.54 -7.99 8.62
N ALA A 9 1.96 -9.14 8.98
CA ALA A 9 2.15 -10.39 8.24
C ALA A 9 1.52 -10.31 6.83
N ALA A 10 0.32 -9.71 6.71
CA ALA A 10 -0.32 -9.48 5.42
C ALA A 10 0.50 -8.52 4.54
N THR A 11 1.00 -7.42 5.10
CA THR A 11 1.87 -6.47 4.40
C THR A 11 3.15 -7.15 3.90
N ARG A 12 3.77 -8.02 4.70
CA ARG A 12 4.95 -8.79 4.29
C ARG A 12 4.65 -9.73 3.11
N LEU A 13 3.58 -10.51 3.19
CA LEU A 13 3.19 -11.44 2.13
C LEU A 13 2.83 -10.71 0.82
N LEU A 14 2.25 -9.51 0.94
CA LEU A 14 2.00 -8.64 -0.20
C LEU A 14 3.32 -8.12 -0.78
N ALA A 15 4.22 -7.62 0.08
CA ALA A 15 5.51 -7.07 -0.34
C ALA A 15 6.40 -8.08 -1.09
N GLU A 16 6.38 -9.36 -0.70
CA GLU A 16 7.10 -10.43 -1.38
C GLU A 16 6.64 -10.66 -2.84
N ARG A 17 5.47 -10.15 -3.21
CA ARG A 17 4.89 -10.26 -4.56
C ARG A 17 4.98 -8.97 -5.37
N LEU A 18 5.38 -7.86 -4.74
CA LEU A 18 5.57 -6.58 -5.41
C LEU A 18 6.91 -6.59 -6.16
N THR A 19 6.87 -6.28 -7.44
CA THR A 19 8.07 -6.28 -8.29
C THR A 19 8.29 -4.92 -8.92
N GLY A 20 7.24 -4.35 -9.53
CA GLY A 20 7.30 -3.06 -10.24
C GLY A 20 6.05 -2.22 -10.08
N GLU A 21 5.08 -2.67 -9.28
CA GLU A 21 3.84 -1.94 -9.03
C GLU A 21 4.11 -0.65 -8.24
N VAL A 22 3.36 0.41 -8.53
CA VAL A 22 3.28 1.57 -7.63
C VAL A 22 2.33 1.23 -6.49
N VAL A 23 2.77 1.34 -5.25
CA VAL A 23 1.90 1.10 -4.09
C VAL A 23 1.57 2.42 -3.44
N VAL A 24 0.30 2.77 -3.40
CA VAL A 24 -0.19 3.87 -2.57
C VAL A 24 -0.67 3.26 -1.27
N SER A 25 -0.09 3.68 -0.15
CA SER A 25 -0.51 3.21 1.17
C SER A 25 -1.18 4.34 1.95
N ASN A 26 -2.24 3.99 2.68
CA ASN A 26 -2.94 4.92 3.55
C ASN A 26 -2.06 5.36 4.74
N LEU A 27 -2.45 6.47 5.37
CA LEU A 27 -1.76 7.03 6.53
C LEU A 27 -1.69 6.06 7.72
N GLY A 28 -0.74 6.32 8.61
CA GLY A 28 -0.60 5.58 9.85
C GLY A 28 0.01 4.20 9.65
N GLN A 29 -0.59 3.19 10.31
CA GLN A 29 0.06 1.90 10.51
C GLN A 29 0.37 1.15 9.21
N ALA A 30 -0.51 1.22 8.19
CA ALA A 30 -0.27 0.58 6.90
C ALA A 30 1.00 1.11 6.22
N SER A 31 1.18 2.44 6.17
CA SER A 31 2.41 3.06 5.65
C SER A 31 3.63 2.73 6.51
N LEU A 32 3.49 2.75 7.85
CA LEU A 32 4.60 2.45 8.76
C LEU A 32 5.10 1.01 8.61
N ASP A 33 4.21 0.01 8.55
CA ASP A 33 4.66 -1.36 8.35
C ASP A 33 5.29 -1.54 6.97
N LEU A 34 4.69 -0.98 5.92
CA LEU A 34 5.21 -1.12 4.56
C LEU A 34 6.59 -0.49 4.44
N GLN A 35 6.79 0.69 5.03
CA GLN A 35 8.09 1.35 5.11
C GLN A 35 9.11 0.50 5.87
N GLN A 36 8.74 -0.09 7.02
CA GLN A 36 9.68 -0.90 7.79
C GLN A 36 10.00 -2.25 7.13
N ILE A 37 9.04 -2.85 6.43
CA ILE A 37 9.16 -4.19 5.85
C ILE A 37 9.83 -4.16 4.47
N ALA A 38 9.45 -3.19 3.62
CA ALA A 38 9.85 -3.17 2.21
C ALA A 38 9.79 -1.75 1.62
N ASP A 39 10.55 -0.82 2.21
CA ASP A 39 10.74 0.51 1.62
C ASP A 39 11.37 0.43 0.22
N ARG A 40 10.83 1.22 -0.70
CA ARG A 40 11.32 1.33 -2.08
C ARG A 40 10.75 2.58 -2.77
N PRO A 41 11.42 3.09 -3.83
CA PRO A 41 11.00 4.31 -4.53
C PRO A 41 9.58 4.31 -5.09
N LEU A 42 9.01 3.12 -5.36
CA LEU A 42 7.66 2.96 -5.92
C LEU A 42 6.58 2.83 -4.84
N ASN A 43 6.90 3.03 -3.57
CA ASN A 43 5.92 3.18 -2.51
C ASN A 43 5.61 4.66 -2.28
N CYS A 44 4.34 5.02 -2.43
CA CYS A 44 3.80 6.34 -2.16
C CYS A 44 3.13 6.33 -0.78
N TYR A 45 3.87 6.74 0.24
CA TYR A 45 3.37 6.89 1.61
C TYR A 45 2.54 8.17 1.74
N THR A 46 1.26 8.03 2.07
CA THR A 46 0.39 9.19 2.26
C THR A 46 0.34 9.59 3.74
N TYR A 47 0.42 10.89 4.02
CA TYR A 47 0.33 11.44 5.38
C TYR A 47 -0.82 12.44 5.43
N GLY A 48 -1.72 12.30 6.41
CA GLY A 48 -2.87 13.20 6.59
C GLY A 48 -3.98 13.06 5.53
N ALA A 49 -4.02 11.96 4.78
CA ALA A 49 -4.90 11.77 3.63
C ALA A 49 -5.96 10.65 3.87
N MET A 50 -6.67 10.70 5.00
CA MET A 50 -7.65 9.67 5.37
C MET A 50 -8.75 9.56 4.32
N GLY A 51 -9.08 8.34 3.89
CA GLY A 51 -10.07 8.09 2.83
C GLY A 51 -9.64 8.48 1.42
N GLN A 52 -8.38 8.90 1.20
CA GLN A 52 -7.90 9.34 -0.13
C GLN A 52 -6.99 8.33 -0.83
N CYS A 53 -6.58 7.25 -0.17
CA CYS A 53 -5.64 6.27 -0.73
C CYS A 53 -6.14 5.71 -2.07
N SER A 54 -7.41 5.32 -2.15
CA SER A 54 -8.05 4.81 -3.36
C SER A 54 -8.15 5.87 -4.47
N SER A 55 -8.51 7.11 -4.14
CA SER A 55 -8.58 8.23 -5.10
C SER A 55 -7.22 8.55 -5.69
N ILE A 56 -6.16 8.58 -4.87
CA ILE A 56 -4.78 8.81 -5.33
C ILE A 56 -4.32 7.66 -6.22
N ALA A 57 -4.53 6.42 -5.79
CA ALA A 57 -4.17 5.23 -6.58
C ALA A 57 -4.88 5.23 -7.94
N LEU A 58 -6.17 5.55 -7.97
CA LEU A 58 -6.96 5.64 -9.20
C LEU A 58 -6.42 6.75 -10.11
N GLY A 59 -6.10 7.93 -9.56
CA GLY A 59 -5.52 9.03 -10.33
C GLY A 59 -4.21 8.64 -11.03
N ILE A 60 -3.33 7.93 -10.33
CA ILE A 60 -2.08 7.41 -10.91
C ILE A 60 -2.38 6.40 -12.02
N ALA A 61 -3.29 5.46 -11.79
CA ALA A 61 -3.64 4.43 -12.78
C ALA A 61 -4.25 5.04 -14.06
N LEU A 62 -5.06 6.09 -13.93
CA LEU A 62 -5.62 6.81 -15.07
C LEU A 62 -4.56 7.61 -15.84
N ALA A 63 -3.63 8.25 -15.14
CA ALA A 63 -2.56 9.04 -15.76
C ALA A 63 -1.46 8.17 -16.40
N ARG A 64 -1.26 6.96 -15.88
CA ARG A 64 -0.24 5.99 -16.32
C ARG A 64 -0.86 4.60 -16.50
N PRO A 65 -1.65 4.39 -17.57
CA PRO A 65 -2.33 3.12 -17.81
C PRO A 65 -1.36 1.96 -18.11
N ASP A 66 -0.09 2.26 -18.38
CA ASP A 66 1.00 1.31 -18.56
C ASP A 66 1.58 0.78 -17.24
N VAL A 67 1.22 1.40 -16.09
CA VAL A 67 1.74 1.05 -14.77
C VAL A 67 0.64 0.40 -13.94
N ARG A 68 0.98 -0.72 -13.30
CA ARG A 68 0.09 -1.37 -12.33
C ARG A 68 0.19 -0.66 -10.98
N VAL A 69 -0.96 -0.26 -10.44
CA VAL A 69 -1.07 0.45 -9.15
C VAL A 69 -1.79 -0.43 -8.13
N VAL A 70 -1.29 -0.45 -6.90
CA VAL A 70 -1.85 -1.17 -5.76
C VAL A 70 -2.25 -0.15 -4.70
N CYS A 71 -3.51 -0.20 -4.27
CA CYS A 71 -4.02 0.56 -3.14
C CYS A 71 -3.95 -0.31 -1.88
N LEU A 72 -3.04 0.03 -0.95
CA LEU A 72 -2.92 -0.62 0.35
C LEU A 72 -3.65 0.24 1.39
N ASP A 73 -4.95 -0.02 1.53
CA ASP A 73 -5.82 0.73 2.42
C ASP A 73 -6.29 -0.08 3.63
N GLY A 74 -6.57 0.62 4.73
CA GLY A 74 -7.22 0.05 5.92
C GLY A 74 -8.74 0.09 5.78
N ASP A 75 -9.43 -0.70 6.59
CA ASP A 75 -10.89 -0.77 6.65
C ASP A 75 -11.54 0.46 7.32
N GLY A 76 -10.82 1.13 8.21
CA GLY A 76 -11.26 2.36 8.88
C GLY A 76 -10.95 3.66 8.13
N SER A 77 -10.41 3.56 6.90
CA SER A 77 -10.14 4.67 5.97
C SER A 77 -11.42 5.23 5.36
#